data_AF-A0A1V2G766-F1
#
_entry.id   AF-A0A1V2G766-F1
#
_cell.length_a   1.000
_cell.length_b   1.000
_cell.length_c   1.000
_cell.angle_alpha   90.00
_cell.angle_beta   90.00
_cell.angle_gamma   90.00
#
_symmetry.space_group_name_H-M   'P 1'
#
loop_
_entity.id
_entity.type
_entity.pdbx_description
1 polymer ?
#
loop_
_entity_poly.entity_id
_entity_poly.type
_entity_poly.pdbx_seq_one_letter_code
_entity_poly.pdbx_strand_id
1 'polypeptide(L)'
;MLRIADKTFDSHLFTGTGKFASSQLMVEAIRASGSQLVTLAMKRVDLRQHNDAILEPLIAAGVTLLPNTSGAKTAEEAIFAAHLAREALG
;
A
#
# COMPACT_ATOMS: atom_id res chain seq x y z
N MET A 1 -15.37 7.38 -12.66
CA MET A 1 -14.26 8.05 -11.97
C MET A 1 -14.62 8.20 -10.50
N LEU A 2 -13.77 7.65 -9.65
CA LEU A 2 -13.86 7.68 -8.20
C LEU A 2 -12.98 8.80 -7.66
N ARG A 3 -13.52 9.66 -6.80
CA ARG A 3 -12.76 10.78 -6.19
C ARG A 3 -12.59 10.56 -4.68
N ILE A 4 -11.36 10.67 -4.20
CA ILE A 4 -11.02 10.59 -2.77
C ILE A 4 -10.13 11.78 -2.46
N ALA A 5 -10.63 12.69 -1.63
CA ALA A 5 -9.99 13.98 -1.36
C ALA A 5 -9.65 14.74 -2.66
N ASP A 6 -8.37 14.99 -2.90
CA ASP A 6 -7.79 15.71 -4.03
C ASP A 6 -7.40 14.80 -5.21
N LYS A 7 -7.51 13.47 -5.06
CA LYS A 7 -7.14 12.49 -6.09
C LYS A 7 -8.36 11.91 -6.78
N THR A 8 -8.22 11.60 -8.07
CA THR A 8 -9.25 10.92 -8.86
C THR A 8 -8.67 9.68 -9.51
N PHE A 9 -9.47 8.61 -9.53
CA PHE A 9 -9.12 7.30 -10.05
C PHE A 9 -10.16 6.87 -11.10
N ASP A 10 -9.71 6.28 -12.18
CA ASP A 10 -10.56 5.65 -13.19
C ASP A 10 -11.07 4.30 -12.68
N SER A 11 -10.20 3.55 -11.99
CA SER A 11 -10.53 2.26 -11.38
C SER A 11 -11.22 2.45 -10.03
N HIS A 12 -12.32 1.72 -9.83
CA HIS A 12 -13.05 1.65 -8.57
C HIS A 12 -12.61 0.42 -7.73
N LEU A 13 -11.65 -0.36 -8.22
CA LEU A 13 -11.11 -1.53 -7.55
C LEU A 13 -9.88 -1.13 -6.74
N PHE A 14 -9.90 -1.43 -5.44
CA PHE A 14 -8.72 -1.33 -4.58
C PHE A 14 -8.18 -2.72 -4.32
N THR A 15 -6.87 -2.84 -4.23
CA THR A 15 -6.21 -4.13 -4.00
C THR A 15 -5.29 -4.07 -2.79
N GLY A 16 -5.14 -5.20 -2.10
CA GLY A 16 -4.12 -5.36 -1.07
C GLY A 16 -2.83 -5.97 -1.62
N THR A 17 -1.76 -5.91 -0.84
CA THR A 17 -0.44 -6.47 -1.18
C THR A 17 -0.14 -7.79 -0.46
N GLY A 18 -1.04 -8.24 0.41
CA GLY A 18 -0.81 -9.41 1.24
C GLY A 18 -1.09 -10.74 0.55
N LYS A 19 -0.40 -11.80 1.01
CA LYS A 19 -0.68 -13.21 0.70
C LYS A 19 -0.38 -13.66 -0.74
N PHE A 20 0.32 -12.85 -1.53
CA PHE A 20 0.89 -13.31 -2.80
C PHE A 20 2.09 -14.22 -2.57
N ALA A 21 2.27 -15.19 -3.47
CA ALA A 21 3.39 -16.13 -3.42
C ALA A 21 4.75 -15.47 -3.73
N SER A 22 4.75 -14.35 -4.46
CA SER A 22 5.94 -13.54 -4.77
C SER A 22 5.57 -12.09 -5.06
N SER A 23 6.56 -11.18 -5.00
CA SER A 23 6.37 -9.77 -5.35
C SER A 23 6.11 -9.56 -6.84
N GLN A 24 6.75 -10.35 -7.72
CA GLN A 24 6.44 -10.35 -9.16
C GLN A 24 4.96 -10.67 -9.41
N LEU A 25 4.44 -11.76 -8.82
CA LEU A 25 3.04 -12.14 -9.01
C LEU A 25 2.07 -11.08 -8.47
N MET A 26 2.40 -10.45 -7.35
CA MET A 26 1.64 -9.32 -6.81
C MET A 26 1.56 -8.17 -7.82
N VAL A 27 2.69 -7.76 -8.40
CA VAL A 27 2.74 -6.66 -9.39
C VAL A 27 1.97 -7.02 -10.65
N GLU A 28 2.12 -8.24 -11.16
CA GLU A 28 1.37 -8.72 -12.33
C GLU A 28 -0.14 -8.69 -12.07
N ALA A 29 -0.58 -9.16 -10.90
CA ALA A 29 -1.99 -9.14 -10.53
C ALA A 29 -2.54 -7.70 -10.40
N ILE A 30 -1.78 -6.79 -9.78
CA ILE A 30 -2.16 -5.38 -9.66
C ILE A 30 -2.30 -4.75 -11.04
N ARG A 31 -1.32 -4.94 -11.93
CA ARG A 31 -1.35 -4.41 -13.30
C ARG A 31 -2.53 -4.96 -14.10
N ALA A 32 -2.74 -6.28 -14.05
CA ALA A 32 -3.85 -6.92 -14.75
C ALA A 32 -5.22 -6.43 -14.25
N SER A 33 -5.33 -6.14 -12.95
CA SER A 33 -6.58 -5.64 -12.35
C SER A 33 -6.89 -4.18 -12.70
N GLY A 34 -5.90 -3.40 -13.18
CA GLY A 34 -6.05 -1.96 -13.39
C GLY A 34 -6.26 -1.16 -12.09
N SER A 35 -5.97 -1.75 -10.93
CA SER A 35 -6.07 -1.06 -9.63
C SER A 35 -5.08 0.09 -9.57
N GLN A 36 -5.59 1.28 -9.27
CA GLN A 36 -4.78 2.51 -9.12
C GLN A 36 -4.51 2.85 -7.65
N LEU A 37 -5.18 2.18 -6.71
CA LEU A 37 -5.06 2.40 -5.27
C LEU A 37 -4.80 1.07 -4.55
N VAL A 38 -3.60 0.94 -3.98
CA VAL A 38 -3.11 -0.31 -3.40
C VAL A 38 -2.81 -0.14 -1.92
N THR A 39 -3.40 -0.99 -1.09
CA THR A 39 -3.22 -0.94 0.36
C THR A 39 -2.09 -1.84 0.86
N LEU A 40 -1.34 -1.35 1.86
CA LEU A 40 -0.23 -2.04 2.49
C LEU A 40 -0.26 -1.84 4.02
N ALA A 41 0.15 -2.86 4.76
CA ALA A 41 0.28 -2.79 6.21
C ALA A 41 1.72 -2.41 6.59
N MET A 42 1.89 -1.38 7.41
CA MET A 42 3.21 -0.84 7.77
C MET A 42 4.14 -1.86 8.44
N LYS A 43 3.59 -2.87 9.16
CA LYS A 43 4.38 -3.95 9.77
C LYS A 43 5.18 -4.80 8.77
N ARG A 44 4.83 -4.75 7.47
CA ARG A 44 5.48 -5.54 6.41
C ARG A 44 6.45 -4.74 5.56
N VAL A 45 6.57 -3.44 5.83
CA VAL A 45 7.47 -2.52 5.15
C VAL A 45 8.71 -2.41 6.03
N ASP A 46 9.85 -2.92 5.58
CA ASP A 46 11.10 -2.75 6.33
C ASP A 46 11.77 -1.44 5.92
N LEU A 47 11.34 -0.36 6.57
CA LEU A 47 11.86 0.99 6.34
C LEU A 47 13.35 1.14 6.71
N ARG A 48 13.96 0.15 7.38
CA ARG A 48 15.36 0.21 7.84
C ARG A 48 16.32 -0.55 6.93
N GLN A 49 15.82 -1.46 6.10
CA GLN A 49 16.62 -2.18 5.12
C GLN A 49 16.23 -1.68 3.73
N HIS A 50 17.21 -1.17 2.97
CA HIS A 50 17.06 -0.70 1.58
C HIS A 50 16.71 -1.81 0.56
N ASN A 51 15.96 -2.83 0.97
CA ASN A 51 15.59 -3.96 0.14
C ASN A 51 14.15 -4.36 0.45
N ASP A 52 13.23 -3.42 0.26
CA ASP A 52 11.83 -3.65 0.55
C ASP A 52 11.14 -4.28 -0.67
N ALA A 53 11.08 -5.61 -0.64
CA ALA A 53 10.53 -6.44 -1.71
C ALA A 53 9.06 -6.14 -2.05
N ILE A 54 8.37 -5.32 -1.25
CA ILE A 54 6.98 -4.90 -1.48
C ILE A 54 6.91 -3.44 -1.96
N LEU A 55 7.64 -2.52 -1.32
CA LEU A 55 7.49 -1.09 -1.60
C LEU A 55 8.05 -0.70 -2.97
N GLU A 56 9.28 -1.11 -3.29
CA GLU A 56 9.92 -0.74 -4.56
C GLU A 56 9.13 -1.21 -5.79
N PRO A 57 8.62 -2.46 -5.85
CA PRO A 57 7.85 -2.90 -7.01
C PRO A 57 6.52 -2.16 -7.18
N LEU A 58 5.90 -1.70 -6.09
CA LEU A 58 4.66 -0.92 -6.14
C LEU A 58 4.91 0.51 -6.63
N ILE A 59 5.99 1.15 -6.16
CA ILE A 59 6.42 2.46 -6.67
C ILE A 59 6.70 2.35 -8.18
N ALA A 60 7.44 1.32 -8.60
CA ALA A 60 7.72 1.06 -10.01
C ALA A 60 6.46 0.72 -10.84
N ALA A 61 5.39 0.24 -10.20
CA ALA A 61 4.09 0.02 -10.84
C ALA A 61 3.26 1.30 -10.99
N GLY A 62 3.67 2.42 -10.39
CA GLY A 62 3.00 3.72 -10.53
C GLY A 62 1.65 3.81 -9.83
N VAL A 63 1.37 2.92 -8.86
CA VAL A 63 0.12 2.93 -8.11
C VAL A 63 0.15 3.94 -6.97
N THR A 64 -1.02 4.45 -6.58
CA THR A 64 -1.13 5.21 -5.33
C THR A 64 -1.15 4.24 -4.15
N LEU A 65 -0.30 4.50 -3.16
CA LEU A 65 -0.24 3.70 -1.93
C LEU A 65 -1.28 4.19 -0.92
N LEU A 66 -1.97 3.25 -0.28
CA LEU A 66 -2.92 3.50 0.82
C LEU A 66 -2.51 2.71 2.06
N PRO A 67 -1.66 3.28 2.93
CA PRO A 67 -1.27 2.64 4.18
C PRO A 67 -2.48 2.32 5.05
N ASN A 68 -2.45 1.17 5.72
CA ASN A 68 -3.48 0.79 6.69
C ASN A 68 -2.87 0.46 8.06
N THR A 69 -3.73 0.45 9.07
CA THR A 69 -3.37 0.22 10.49
C THR A 69 -3.53 -1.25 10.91
N SER A 70 -3.48 -2.20 9.96
CA SER A 70 -3.71 -3.61 10.25
C SER A 70 -2.78 -4.14 11.33
N GLY A 71 -3.37 -4.85 12.30
CA GLY A 71 -2.65 -5.42 13.44
C GLY A 71 -2.48 -4.47 14.62
N ALA A 72 -3.06 -3.27 14.58
CA ALA A 72 -3.36 -2.47 15.76
C ALA A 72 -4.55 -3.08 16.52
N LYS A 73 -4.49 -3.09 17.85
CA LYS A 73 -5.52 -3.59 18.76
C LYS A 73 -6.20 -2.45 19.54
N THR A 74 -5.57 -1.29 19.61
CA THR A 74 -6.13 -0.09 20.24
C THR A 74 -6.12 1.10 19.28
N ALA A 75 -6.85 2.16 19.63
CA ALA A 75 -6.87 3.39 18.85
C ALA A 75 -5.49 4.07 18.83
N GLU A 76 -4.77 4.06 19.95
CA GLU A 76 -3.43 4.62 20.08
C GLU A 76 -2.45 3.92 19.14
N GLU A 77 -2.50 2.58 19.06
CA GLU A 77 -1.67 1.81 18.14
C GLU A 77 -2.01 2.13 16.66
N ALA A 78 -3.30 2.30 16.34
CA ALA A 78 -3.73 2.64 14.99
C ALA A 78 -3.26 4.06 14.58
N ILE A 79 -3.41 5.04 15.47
CA ILE A 79 -2.95 6.42 15.26
C ILE A 79 -1.42 6.45 15.10
N PHE A 80 -0.68 5.72 15.95
CA PHE A 80 0.77 5.62 15.83
C PHE A 80 1.19 5.04 14.48
N ALA A 81 0.56 3.96 14.03
CA ALA A 81 0.84 3.37 12.72
C ALA A 81 0.52 4.33 11.56
N ALA A 82 -0.56 5.13 11.66
CA ALA A 82 -0.90 6.14 10.67
C ALA A 82 0.13 7.28 10.62
N HIS A 83 0.64 7.73 11.78
CA HIS A 83 1.73 8.71 11.84
C HIS A 83 3.01 8.15 11.20
N LEU A 84 3.40 6.92 11.55
CA LEU A 84 4.58 6.29 10.97
C LEU A 84 4.46 6.17 9.44
N ALA A 85 3.29 5.77 8.95
CA ALA A 85 3.02 5.71 7.51
C ALA A 85 3.21 7.07 6.82
N ARG A 86 2.73 8.15 7.45
CA ARG A 86 2.87 9.50 6.93
C ARG A 86 4.33 9.95 6.87
N GLU A 87 5.13 9.70 7.91
CA GLU A 87 6.55 10.09 7.90
C GLU A 87 7.38 9.25 6.92
N ALA A 88 6.96 8.02 6.62
CA ALA A 88 7.69 7.12 5.72
C ALA A 88 7.37 7.32 4.24
N LEU A 89 6.16 7.78 3.91
CA LEU A 89 5.63 7.83 2.55
C LEU A 89 5.16 9.23 2.11
N GLY A 90 5.08 10.17 3.05
CA GLY A 90 4.66 11.56 2.83
C GLY A 90 5.80 12.47 2.44
#